data_AF-A0A212JRG7-F1
#
_entry.id   AF-A0A212JRG7-F1
#
_cell.length_a   1.000
_cell.length_b   1.000
_cell.length_c   1.000
_cell.angle_alpha   90.00
_cell.angle_beta   90.00
_cell.angle_gamma   90.00
#
_symmetry.space_group_name_H-M   'P 1'
#
loop_
_entity.id
_entity.type
_entity.pdbx_description
1 polymer ?
#
loop_
_entity_poly.entity_id
_entity_poly.type
_entity_poly.pdbx_seq_one_letter_code
_entity_poly.pdbx_strand_id
1 'polypeptide(L)'
;MSMIMKKIILLIAFISISILGKAQCNLPYKPLSEFSKDTTAFIIYNFMDRKDCYKGKTLKEVTIDLGIPVIDYTRADIERGNLFGYIYIYIYDDSIVRKLWDSNKDDNAIRIFWETPINVRHPDYKRLIGTDWDKAYEYMKDMQIKELEVPISRYSKYYEKYKEKETKSYDPNKRKEGVW
;
A
#
# COMPACT_ATOMS: atom_id res chain seq x y z
N MET A 1 -36.00 -21.50 -15.15
CA MET A 1 -34.87 -21.93 -14.28
C MET A 1 -35.34 -22.00 -12.84
N SER A 2 -35.40 -23.21 -12.25
CA SER A 2 -35.92 -23.44 -10.90
C SER A 2 -35.19 -22.59 -9.84
N MET A 3 -35.92 -22.13 -8.82
CA MET A 3 -35.40 -21.32 -7.71
C MET A 3 -34.22 -22.00 -6.99
N ILE A 4 -34.20 -23.35 -7.00
CA ILE A 4 -33.15 -24.19 -6.41
C ILE A 4 -31.85 -24.12 -7.24
N MET A 5 -31.93 -24.16 -8.58
CA MET A 5 -30.77 -24.01 -9.48
C MET A 5 -30.06 -22.65 -9.30
N LYS A 6 -30.83 -21.58 -9.10
CA LYS A 6 -30.28 -20.22 -8.87
C LYS A 6 -29.50 -20.13 -7.56
N LYS A 7 -29.97 -20.79 -6.50
CA LYS A 7 -29.30 -20.81 -5.18
C LYS A 7 -28.00 -21.61 -5.23
N ILE A 8 -27.97 -22.73 -5.96
CA ILE A 8 -26.76 -23.55 -6.13
C ILE A 8 -25.66 -22.78 -6.90
N ILE A 9 -26.03 -22.06 -7.98
CA ILE A 9 -25.07 -21.26 -8.75
C ILE A 9 -24.45 -20.14 -7.90
N LEU A 10 -25.26 -19.45 -7.09
CA LEU A 10 -24.78 -18.42 -6.16
C LEU A 10 -23.83 -18.99 -5.10
N LEU A 11 -24.12 -20.17 -4.56
CA LEU A 11 -23.27 -20.85 -3.58
C LEU A 11 -21.91 -21.25 -4.19
N ILE A 12 -21.91 -21.83 -5.41
CA ILE A 12 -20.69 -22.21 -6.13
C ILE A 12 -19.84 -20.99 -6.46
N ALA A 13 -20.46 -19.88 -6.90
CA ALA A 13 -19.73 -18.62 -7.14
C ALA A 13 -19.08 -18.09 -5.85
N PHE A 14 -19.78 -18.14 -4.71
CA PHE A 14 -19.26 -17.65 -3.43
C PHE A 14 -18.09 -18.49 -2.90
N ILE A 15 -18.17 -19.82 -3.03
CA ILE A 15 -17.07 -20.73 -2.66
C ILE A 15 -15.86 -20.50 -3.56
N SER A 16 -16.07 -20.31 -4.87
CA SER A 16 -14.99 -20.08 -5.84
C SER A 16 -14.22 -18.78 -5.58
N ILE A 17 -14.92 -17.71 -5.20
CA ILE A 17 -14.33 -16.41 -4.84
C ILE A 17 -13.45 -16.54 -3.59
N SER A 18 -13.90 -17.33 -2.61
CA SER A 18 -13.18 -17.54 -1.35
C SER A 18 -11.87 -18.32 -1.53
N ILE A 19 -11.80 -19.22 -2.52
CA ILE A 19 -10.60 -20.02 -2.83
C ILE A 19 -9.54 -19.16 -3.55
N LEU A 20 -9.97 -18.27 -4.46
CA LEU A 20 -9.06 -17.40 -5.22
C LEU A 20 -8.30 -16.43 -4.31
N GLY A 21 -8.96 -15.83 -3.31
CA GLY A 21 -8.31 -14.94 -2.35
C GLY A 21 -7.24 -15.65 -1.51
N LYS A 22 -7.49 -16.89 -1.09
CA LYS A 22 -6.48 -17.69 -0.37
C LYS A 22 -5.28 -18.07 -1.25
N ALA A 23 -5.50 -18.30 -2.55
CA ALA A 23 -4.41 -18.64 -3.48
C ALA A 23 -3.42 -17.49 -3.67
N GLN A 24 -3.90 -16.24 -3.69
CA GLN A 24 -3.04 -15.05 -3.76
C GLN A 24 -2.12 -14.91 -2.54
N CYS A 25 -2.62 -15.29 -1.35
CA CYS A 25 -1.83 -15.27 -0.12
C CYS A 25 -0.76 -16.37 -0.04
N ASN A 26 -0.85 -17.37 -0.92
CA ASN A 26 0.11 -18.47 -1.01
C ASN A 26 1.11 -18.28 -2.17
N LEU A 27 1.12 -17.12 -2.84
CA LEU A 27 2.14 -16.84 -3.85
C LEU A 27 3.53 -16.80 -3.19
N PRO A 28 4.53 -17.49 -3.75
CA PRO A 28 5.87 -17.47 -3.18
C PRO A 28 6.41 -16.04 -3.17
N TYR A 29 7.20 -15.70 -2.16
CA TYR A 29 8.02 -14.50 -2.19
C TYR A 29 9.05 -14.63 -3.32
N LYS A 30 9.29 -13.53 -4.04
CA LYS A 30 10.34 -13.47 -5.07
C LYS A 30 11.32 -12.33 -4.77
N PRO A 31 12.63 -12.60 -4.67
CA PRO A 31 13.62 -11.56 -4.44
C PRO A 31 13.74 -10.64 -5.67
N LEU A 32 14.23 -9.41 -5.47
CA LEU A 32 14.40 -8.41 -6.53
C LEU A 32 15.22 -8.90 -7.74
N SER A 33 16.16 -9.83 -7.51
CA SER A 33 16.97 -10.43 -8.58
C SER A 33 16.15 -11.18 -9.64
N GLU A 34 14.98 -11.74 -9.28
CA GLU A 34 14.09 -12.42 -10.22
C GLU A 34 13.35 -11.45 -11.16
N PHE A 35 13.37 -10.16 -10.86
CA PHE A 35 12.70 -9.13 -11.66
C PHE A 35 13.66 -8.36 -12.58
N SER A 36 14.88 -8.87 -12.81
CA SER A 36 15.90 -8.15 -13.61
C SER A 36 16.14 -6.71 -13.13
N LYS A 37 16.05 -6.49 -11.81
CA LYS A 37 16.14 -5.17 -11.13
C LYS A 37 14.97 -4.21 -11.42
N ASP A 38 13.85 -4.69 -11.96
CA ASP A 38 12.60 -3.91 -12.06
C ASP A 38 11.93 -3.84 -10.67
N THR A 39 12.22 -2.78 -9.92
CA THR A 39 11.68 -2.57 -8.58
C THR A 39 10.16 -2.42 -8.58
N THR A 40 9.59 -1.81 -9.62
CA THR A 40 8.14 -1.69 -9.75
C THR A 40 7.49 -3.07 -9.87
N ALA A 41 8.04 -3.94 -10.73
CA ALA A 41 7.56 -5.31 -10.86
C ALA A 41 7.67 -6.09 -9.53
N PHE A 42 8.79 -5.91 -8.82
CA PHE A 42 9.04 -6.53 -7.54
C PHE A 42 7.99 -6.13 -6.48
N ILE A 43 7.73 -4.83 -6.30
CA ILE A 43 6.74 -4.38 -5.30
C ILE A 43 5.32 -4.76 -5.69
N ILE A 44 4.99 -4.72 -6.98
CA ILE A 44 3.67 -5.11 -7.46
C ILE A 44 3.41 -6.58 -7.14
N TYR A 45 4.35 -7.46 -7.47
CA TYR A 45 4.19 -8.90 -7.28
C TYR A 45 4.19 -9.30 -5.79
N ASN A 46 5.09 -8.72 -5.00
CA ASN A 46 5.22 -9.09 -3.58
C ASN A 46 4.20 -8.38 -2.68
N PHE A 47 3.65 -7.23 -3.08
CA PHE A 47 2.75 -6.45 -2.24
C PHE A 47 1.39 -6.19 -2.87
N MET A 48 1.34 -5.54 -4.04
CA MET A 48 0.07 -5.11 -4.63
C MET A 48 -0.84 -6.29 -5.02
N ASP A 49 -0.30 -7.31 -5.68
CA ASP A 49 -1.04 -8.49 -6.15
C ASP A 49 -1.59 -9.36 -5.00
N ARG A 50 -1.11 -9.14 -3.78
CA ARG A 50 -1.52 -9.85 -2.56
C ARG A 50 -1.92 -8.89 -1.44
N LYS A 51 -2.33 -7.66 -1.75
CA LYS A 51 -2.60 -6.60 -0.75
C LYS A 51 -3.61 -7.02 0.31
N ASP A 52 -4.61 -7.81 -0.06
CA ASP A 52 -5.63 -8.31 0.86
C ASP A 52 -5.07 -9.28 1.91
N CYS A 53 -3.95 -9.94 1.63
CA CYS A 53 -3.26 -10.86 2.54
C CYS A 53 -2.49 -10.15 3.66
N TYR A 54 -2.30 -8.83 3.52
CA TYR A 54 -1.66 -7.99 4.52
C TYR A 54 -2.65 -7.34 5.50
N LYS A 55 -3.95 -7.45 5.25
CA LYS A 55 -4.98 -6.96 6.18
C LYS A 55 -4.89 -7.69 7.51
N GLY A 56 -4.83 -6.94 8.61
CA GLY A 56 -4.66 -7.46 9.97
C GLY A 56 -3.24 -7.91 10.33
N LYS A 57 -2.31 -8.00 9.36
CA LYS A 57 -0.89 -8.21 9.67
C LYS A 57 -0.29 -6.96 10.31
N THR A 58 0.81 -7.16 11.02
CA THR A 58 1.62 -6.12 11.63
C THR A 58 2.63 -5.53 10.64
N LEU A 59 3.12 -4.31 10.91
CA LEU A 59 4.24 -3.73 10.14
C LEU A 59 5.49 -4.62 10.22
N LYS A 60 5.73 -5.28 11.36
CA LYS A 60 6.81 -6.26 11.52
C LYS A 60 6.72 -7.39 10.51
N GLU A 61 5.54 -7.96 10.32
CA GLU A 61 5.33 -9.02 9.32
C GLU A 61 5.54 -8.51 7.89
N VAL A 62 5.07 -7.30 7.57
CA VAL A 62 5.31 -6.69 6.25
C VAL A 62 6.78 -6.43 5.96
N THR A 63 7.52 -5.93 6.94
CA THR A 63 8.95 -5.61 6.78
C THR A 63 9.81 -6.86 6.66
N ILE A 64 9.42 -7.97 7.31
CA ILE A 64 10.04 -9.29 7.07
C ILE A 64 9.78 -9.73 5.62
N ASP A 65 8.54 -9.63 5.15
CA ASP A 65 8.16 -9.99 3.78
C ASP A 65 8.81 -9.07 2.73
N LEU A 66 9.19 -7.84 3.08
CA LEU A 66 9.92 -6.92 2.21
C LEU A 66 11.27 -7.49 1.79
N GLY A 67 11.99 -8.13 2.71
CA GLY A 67 13.25 -8.81 2.43
C GLY A 67 14.36 -7.88 1.90
N ILE A 68 14.12 -6.57 1.89
CA ILE A 68 15.07 -5.51 1.53
C ILE A 68 14.98 -4.39 2.58
N PRO A 69 16.08 -3.66 2.83
CA PRO A 69 16.08 -2.56 3.78
C PRO A 69 15.07 -1.48 3.40
N VAL A 70 14.35 -0.96 4.39
CA VAL A 70 13.61 0.30 4.24
C VAL A 70 14.62 1.44 4.29
N ILE A 71 14.66 2.24 3.23
CA ILE A 71 15.62 3.34 3.11
C ILE A 71 15.07 4.61 3.73
N ASP A 72 13.78 4.87 3.53
CA ASP A 72 13.11 6.05 4.07
C ASP A 72 11.61 5.78 4.31
N TYR A 73 10.98 6.63 5.11
CA TYR A 73 9.52 6.66 5.24
C TYR A 73 8.99 8.08 5.31
N THR A 74 7.88 8.32 4.63
CA THR A 74 7.15 9.58 4.74
C THR A 74 5.82 9.34 5.43
N ARG A 75 5.45 10.32 6.25
CA ARG A 75 4.18 10.33 6.97
C ARG A 75 3.20 11.21 6.23
N ALA A 76 1.93 10.81 6.25
CA ALA A 76 0.90 11.65 5.74
C ALA A 76 -0.33 11.63 6.64
N ASP A 77 -0.72 12.84 7.02
CA ASP A 77 -1.84 13.08 7.90
C ASP A 77 -3.13 13.09 7.09
N ILE A 78 -4.23 12.67 7.72
CA ILE A 78 -5.57 12.85 7.18
C ILE A 78 -6.01 14.26 7.55
N GLU A 79 -6.23 15.12 6.55
CA GLU A 79 -6.60 16.54 6.69
C GLU A 79 -7.81 16.81 7.61
N ARG A 80 -8.69 15.81 7.83
CA ARG A 80 -9.97 15.98 8.54
C ARG A 80 -10.05 15.47 9.97
N GLY A 81 -8.94 15.28 10.70
CA GLY A 81 -9.11 14.70 12.04
C GLY A 81 -7.97 14.72 13.03
N ASN A 82 -6.83 15.34 12.76
CA ASN A 82 -5.64 15.14 13.60
C ASN A 82 -5.27 13.65 13.66
N LEU A 83 -5.45 12.89 12.58
CA LEU A 83 -5.14 11.47 12.53
C LEU A 83 -4.04 11.22 11.50
N PHE A 84 -2.98 10.57 11.94
CA PHE A 84 -1.97 9.96 11.10
C PHE A 84 -2.52 8.64 10.58
N GLY A 85 -2.96 8.68 9.31
CA GLY A 85 -3.69 7.58 8.70
C GLY A 85 -2.79 6.54 8.04
N TYR A 86 -1.63 6.96 7.54
CA TYR A 86 -0.77 6.09 6.75
C TYR A 86 0.69 6.57 6.67
N ILE A 87 1.55 5.62 6.29
CA ILE A 87 2.95 5.86 5.89
C ILE A 87 3.16 5.49 4.43
N TYR A 88 4.19 6.08 3.84
CA TYR A 88 4.90 5.54 2.69
C TYR A 88 6.21 4.94 3.18
N ILE A 89 6.51 3.72 2.75
CA ILE A 89 7.81 3.06 2.91
C ILE A 89 8.50 3.11 1.55
N TYR A 90 9.68 3.72 1.50
CA TYR A 90 10.46 3.83 0.26
C TYR A 90 11.62 2.84 0.24
N ILE A 91 11.81 2.25 -0.92
CA ILE A 91 12.92 1.33 -1.23
C ILE A 91 14.16 2.11 -1.72
N TYR A 92 13.97 3.39 -2.04
CA TYR A 92 15.00 4.31 -2.49
C TYR A 92 15.10 5.50 -1.54
N ASP A 93 16.26 6.17 -1.54
CA ASP A 93 16.42 7.44 -0.84
C ASP A 93 15.62 8.58 -1.50
N ASP A 94 15.36 9.64 -0.73
CA ASP A 94 14.61 10.83 -1.18
C ASP A 94 15.16 11.44 -2.48
N SER A 95 16.48 11.42 -2.69
CA SER A 95 17.07 11.99 -3.91
C SER A 95 16.72 11.19 -5.17
N ILE A 96 16.63 9.86 -5.05
CA ILE A 96 16.19 8.99 -6.14
C ILE A 96 14.68 9.10 -6.32
N VAL A 97 13.90 9.10 -5.22
CA VAL A 97 12.44 9.24 -5.27
C VAL A 97 12.04 10.54 -5.98
N ARG A 98 12.67 11.67 -5.66
CA ARG A 98 12.43 12.95 -6.35
C ARG A 98 12.73 12.87 -7.85
N LYS A 99 13.85 12.26 -8.24
CA LYS A 99 14.17 12.04 -9.66
C LYS A 99 13.12 11.18 -10.37
N LEU A 100 12.58 10.18 -9.70
CA LEU A 100 11.50 9.35 -10.24
C LEU A 100 10.23 10.17 -10.46
N TRP A 101 9.84 11.00 -9.48
CA TRP A 101 8.70 11.91 -9.60
C TRP A 101 8.88 12.91 -10.75
N ASP A 102 10.03 13.58 -10.82
CA ASP A 102 10.34 14.54 -11.89
C ASP A 102 10.33 13.89 -13.28
N SER A 103 10.66 12.60 -13.33
CA SER A 103 10.66 11.79 -14.56
C SER A 103 9.34 11.06 -14.81
N ASN A 104 8.28 11.33 -14.03
CA ASN A 104 6.98 10.66 -14.11
C ASN A 104 7.03 9.13 -13.96
N LYS A 105 8.04 8.59 -13.29
CA LYS A 105 8.21 7.17 -12.99
C LYS A 105 7.53 6.77 -11.68
N ASP A 106 7.33 5.48 -11.49
CA ASP A 106 6.82 4.93 -10.22
C ASP A 106 7.78 5.27 -9.08
N ASP A 107 7.24 5.69 -7.95
CA ASP A 107 8.01 6.11 -6.78
C ASP A 107 8.59 4.94 -5.98
N ASN A 108 8.18 3.73 -6.33
CA ASN A 108 8.54 2.47 -5.70
C ASN A 108 8.29 2.47 -4.18
N ALA A 109 7.17 3.05 -3.78
CA ALA A 109 6.73 3.10 -2.40
C ALA A 109 5.68 2.02 -2.08
N ILE A 110 5.63 1.62 -0.83
CA ILE A 110 4.51 0.87 -0.25
C ILE A 110 3.78 1.81 0.69
N ARG A 111 2.49 2.02 0.46
CA ARG A 111 1.63 2.83 1.31
C ARG A 111 0.86 1.93 2.27
N ILE A 112 0.92 2.22 3.56
CA ILE A 112 0.31 1.40 4.61
C ILE A 112 -0.66 2.25 5.43
N PHE A 113 -1.92 1.85 5.46
CA PHE A 113 -2.96 2.42 6.29
C PHE A 113 -3.17 1.58 7.55
N TRP A 114 -3.37 2.26 8.68
CA TRP A 114 -3.54 1.61 9.97
C TRP A 114 -5.00 1.29 10.28
N GLU A 115 -5.25 0.15 10.93
CA GLU A 115 -6.60 -0.21 11.44
C GLU A 115 -7.03 0.78 12.52
N THR A 116 -6.09 1.17 13.39
CA THR A 116 -6.25 2.25 14.35
C THR A 116 -5.29 3.39 13.98
N PRO A 117 -5.78 4.46 13.31
CA PRO A 117 -4.97 5.63 13.03
C PRO A 117 -4.40 6.26 14.30
N ILE A 118 -3.18 6.79 14.24
CA ILE A 118 -2.57 7.44 15.40
C ILE A 118 -3.11 8.87 15.49
N ASN A 119 -3.55 9.28 16.67
CA ASN A 119 -3.90 10.68 16.89
C ASN A 119 -2.63 11.55 16.89
N VAL A 120 -2.53 12.56 16.01
CA VAL A 120 -1.35 13.43 15.92
C VAL A 120 -1.16 14.31 17.16
N ARG A 121 -2.21 14.44 18.00
CA ARG A 121 -2.13 15.08 19.32
C ARG A 121 -1.65 14.12 20.41
N HIS A 122 -1.57 12.82 20.13
CA HIS A 122 -1.00 11.86 21.06
C HIS A 122 0.48 12.21 21.29
N PRO A 123 0.99 12.21 22.54
CA PRO A 123 2.39 12.52 22.82
C PRO A 123 3.36 11.66 22.00
N ASP A 124 2.99 10.41 21.74
CA ASP A 124 3.83 9.50 20.96
C ASP A 124 3.90 9.81 19.47
N TYR A 125 2.95 10.57 18.90
CA TYR A 125 3.08 11.04 17.52
C TYR A 125 4.29 11.95 17.34
N LYS A 126 4.67 12.72 18.38
CA LYS A 126 5.90 13.52 18.35
C LYS A 126 7.15 12.66 18.18
N ARG A 127 7.12 11.40 18.62
CA ARG A 127 8.22 10.44 18.42
C ARG A 127 8.40 10.02 16.97
N LEU A 128 7.46 10.36 16.09
CA LEU A 128 7.53 10.07 14.67
C LEU A 128 8.01 11.29 13.85
N ILE A 129 8.14 12.48 14.45
CA ILE A 129 8.52 13.70 13.73
C ILE A 129 10.04 13.77 13.60
N GLY A 130 10.53 13.92 12.36
CA GLY A 130 11.96 14.08 12.05
C GLY A 130 12.83 12.92 12.58
N THR A 131 12.23 11.74 12.70
CA THR A 131 12.83 10.57 13.34
C THR A 131 13.31 9.60 12.26
N ASP A 132 14.46 8.96 12.51
CA ASP A 132 14.98 7.90 11.65
C ASP A 132 14.03 6.69 11.58
N TRP A 133 14.19 5.88 10.53
CA TRP A 133 13.34 4.69 10.31
C TRP A 133 13.33 3.75 11.52
N ASP A 134 14.49 3.47 12.12
CA ASP A 134 14.60 2.46 13.19
C ASP A 134 13.73 2.80 14.42
N LYS A 135 13.76 4.06 14.87
CA LYS A 135 12.91 4.49 16.00
C LYS A 135 11.43 4.53 15.63
N ALA A 136 11.13 4.97 14.41
CA ALA A 136 9.75 5.01 13.92
C ALA A 136 9.17 3.58 13.78
N TYR A 137 9.99 2.66 13.27
CA TYR A 137 9.69 1.24 13.16
C TYR A 137 9.43 0.64 14.53
N GLU A 138 10.29 0.87 15.52
CA GLU A 138 10.10 0.32 16.87
C GLU A 138 8.76 0.72 17.50
N TYR A 139 8.26 1.92 17.19
CA TYR A 139 6.94 2.37 17.62
C TYR A 139 5.78 1.73 16.84
N MET A 140 5.94 1.58 15.52
CA MET A 140 4.85 1.15 14.63
C MET A 140 4.83 -0.37 14.36
N LYS A 141 5.88 -1.11 14.71
CA LYS A 141 6.10 -2.50 14.26
C LYS A 141 4.94 -3.45 14.59
N ASP A 142 4.25 -3.23 15.70
CA ASP A 142 3.13 -4.07 16.16
C ASP A 142 1.76 -3.52 15.75
N MET A 143 1.70 -2.38 15.03
CA MET A 143 0.46 -1.82 14.52
C MET A 143 -0.11 -2.66 13.38
N GLN A 144 -1.43 -2.84 13.41
CA GLN A 144 -2.16 -3.62 12.41
C GLN A 144 -2.52 -2.80 11.17
N ILE A 145 -2.38 -3.44 10.03
CA ILE A 145 -2.63 -2.86 8.71
C ILE A 145 -4.09 -3.03 8.35
N LYS A 146 -4.75 -1.91 8.03
CA LYS A 146 -6.08 -1.88 7.44
C LYS A 146 -6.03 -2.15 5.94
N GLU A 147 -5.08 -1.50 5.29
CA GLU A 147 -4.93 -1.51 3.84
C GLU A 147 -3.48 -1.25 3.45
N LEU A 148 -3.07 -1.87 2.35
CA LEU A 148 -1.78 -1.67 1.72
C LEU A 148 -2.02 -1.29 0.25
N GLU A 149 -1.32 -0.27 -0.22
CA GLU A 149 -1.33 0.15 -1.62
C GLU A 149 0.09 0.30 -2.15
N VAL A 150 0.25 0.15 -3.46
CA VAL A 150 1.45 0.58 -4.17
C VAL A 150 1.03 1.72 -5.10
N PRO A 151 1.51 2.97 -4.90
CA PRO A 151 1.26 4.06 -5.82
C PRO A 151 1.86 3.75 -7.19
N ILE A 152 1.02 3.77 -8.23
CA ILE A 152 1.45 3.54 -9.62
C ILE A 152 1.25 4.83 -10.41
N SER A 153 2.30 5.30 -11.07
CA SER A 153 2.25 6.45 -11.96
C SER A 153 1.29 6.18 -13.10
N ARG A 154 0.53 7.20 -13.53
CA ARG A 154 -0.32 7.12 -14.74
C ARG A 154 0.45 6.79 -16.02
N TYR A 155 1.77 6.95 -16.00
CA TYR A 155 2.67 6.65 -17.11
C TYR A 155 3.33 5.28 -16.98
N SER A 156 3.06 4.55 -15.90
CA SER A 156 3.58 3.21 -15.71
C SER A 156 2.96 2.23 -16.69
N LYS A 157 3.76 1.27 -17.18
CA LYS A 157 3.26 0.14 -17.96
C LYS A 157 2.26 -0.73 -17.19
N TYR A 158 2.22 -0.61 -15.85
CA TYR A 158 1.30 -1.33 -14.98
C TYR A 158 -0.01 -0.58 -14.71
N TYR A 159 -0.10 0.70 -15.05
CA TYR A 159 -1.21 1.56 -14.65
C TYR A 159 -2.57 1.00 -15.07
N GLU A 160 -2.70 0.53 -16.31
CA GLU A 160 -3.97 0.01 -16.84
C GLU A 160 -4.52 -1.20 -16.05
N LYS A 161 -3.63 -2.02 -15.47
CA LYS A 161 -4.03 -3.18 -14.65
C LYS A 161 -4.59 -2.76 -13.29
N TYR A 162 -4.05 -1.67 -12.70
CA TYR A 162 -4.30 -1.27 -11.31
C TYR A 162 -4.99 0.07 -11.15
N LYS A 163 -5.28 0.79 -12.23
CA LYS A 163 -6.19 1.92 -12.18
C LYS A 163 -7.53 1.35 -11.73
N GLU A 164 -7.85 1.54 -10.45
CA GLU A 164 -9.20 1.29 -10.00
C GLU A 164 -10.10 2.08 -10.95
N LYS A 165 -11.13 1.43 -11.52
CA LYS A 165 -12.11 2.15 -12.33
C LYS A 165 -12.56 3.31 -11.45
N GLU A 166 -12.18 4.53 -11.81
CA GLU A 166 -12.48 5.74 -11.05
C GLU A 166 -14.00 5.90 -10.92
N THR A 167 -14.62 5.19 -9.99
CA THR A 167 -15.98 5.44 -9.56
C THR A 167 -15.91 6.61 -8.59
N LYS A 168 -15.91 7.81 -9.19
CA LYS A 168 -16.31 9.11 -8.64
C LYS A 168 -15.88 9.38 -7.19
N SER A 169 -14.71 10.00 -7.04
CA SER A 169 -14.46 10.96 -5.94
C SER A 169 -13.26 11.88 -6.21
N TYR A 170 -12.35 11.54 -7.13
CA TYR A 170 -11.21 12.39 -7.44
C TYR A 170 -11.49 13.26 -8.69
N ASP A 171 -11.82 14.53 -8.46
CA ASP A 171 -11.82 15.57 -9.48
C ASP A 171 -10.47 16.30 -9.46
N PRO A 172 -9.58 16.06 -10.44
CA PRO A 172 -8.27 16.71 -10.50
C PRO A 172 -8.34 18.23 -10.72
N ASN A 173 -9.51 18.81 -11.06
CA ASN A 173 -9.68 20.26 -11.20
C ASN A 173 -9.82 21.01 -9.87
N LYS A 174 -10.07 20.33 -8.75
CA LYS A 174 -10.15 20.98 -7.43
C LYS A 174 -8.81 21.45 -6.86
N ARG A 175 -7.67 21.15 -7.49
CA ARG A 175 -6.35 21.67 -7.08
C ARG A 175 -6.04 23.10 -7.55
N LYS A 176 -6.87 23.70 -8.41
CA LYS A 176 -6.61 25.06 -8.94
C LYS A 176 -7.30 26.20 -8.17
N GLU A 177 -8.13 25.90 -7.18
CA GLU A 177 -8.73 26.90 -6.30
C GLU A 177 -8.22 26.71 -4.87
N GLY A 178 -6.97 27.11 -4.68
CA GLY A 178 -6.29 27.05 -3.40
C GLY A 178 -5.09 27.97 -3.43
N VAL A 179 -5.36 29.27 -3.53
CA VAL A 179 -4.40 30.31 -3.16
C VAL A 179 -4.05 30.09 -1.69
N TRP A 180 -2.78 29.80 -1.43
CA TRP A 180 -2.10 30.14 -0.19
C TRP A 180 -0.72 30.68 -0.58
#